data_AF-A0A8J3QBX1-F1
#
_entry.id   AF-A0A8J3QBX1-F1
#
_cell.length_a   1.000
_cell.length_b   1.000
_cell.length_c   1.000
_cell.angle_alpha   90.00
_cell.angle_beta   90.00
_cell.angle_gamma   90.00
#
_symmetry.space_group_name_H-M   'P 1'
#
loop_
_entity.id
_entity.type
_entity.pdbx_description
1 polymer ?
#
loop_
_entity_poly.entity_id
_entity_poly.type
_entity_poly.pdbx_seq_one_letter_code
_entity_poly.pdbx_strand_id
1 'polypeptide(L)'
;MIRSLWVMVVLAGLAVAACDEAGSGEADQERLRVMQSEPLLSNAIGAPVAVAGFTEGSLPPRRGRVQAKLFEQNANDAPTTAQLKTLDAMKALRDNGWTVYFVACQPPLKPGDPVPPRDLIGPFPSEEWWAFGAYAYKIKDGVSYYAAANGNGRLKGSAAVDLDLRAPSSKEAGSDLFADRPPALAPGASCLEANGLPAQAAKAGVALELDESAGGTGGHR
;
A
#
# COMPACT_ATOMS: atom_id res chain seq x y z
N MET A 1 -40.80 14.19 63.16
CA MET A 1 -39.73 14.90 62.42
C MET A 1 -39.63 14.30 61.03
N ILE A 2 -39.97 15.10 60.02
CA ILE A 2 -40.03 14.74 58.59
C ILE A 2 -38.66 15.06 57.98
N ARG A 3 -37.98 14.08 57.36
CA ARG A 3 -36.87 14.29 56.42
C ARG A 3 -36.89 13.15 55.40
N SER A 4 -37.59 13.35 54.30
CA SER A 4 -37.05 13.83 53.01
C SER A 4 -36.38 12.72 52.21
N LEU A 5 -37.21 12.13 51.37
CA LEU A 5 -36.92 11.34 50.17
C LEU A 5 -35.89 12.04 49.28
N TRP A 6 -34.85 11.34 48.84
CA TRP A 6 -34.07 11.72 47.67
C TRP A 6 -34.11 10.57 46.66
N VAL A 7 -34.93 10.75 45.64
CA VAL A 7 -34.96 9.92 44.43
C VAL A 7 -33.86 10.48 43.52
N MET A 8 -32.78 9.73 43.33
CA MET A 8 -31.86 10.00 42.22
C MET A 8 -32.40 9.32 40.97
N VAL A 9 -32.99 10.13 40.10
CA VAL A 9 -33.19 9.79 38.68
C VAL A 9 -31.87 10.10 37.99
N VAL A 10 -31.10 9.08 37.62
CA VAL A 10 -29.98 9.25 36.67
C VAL A 10 -30.44 8.75 35.31
N LEU A 11 -30.46 9.72 34.39
CA LEU A 11 -30.85 9.67 32.99
C LEU A 11 -30.35 8.43 32.25
N ALA A 12 -31.30 7.68 31.69
CA ALA A 12 -31.12 6.98 30.44
C ALA A 12 -30.97 8.01 29.31
N GLY A 13 -29.92 7.91 28.50
CA GLY A 13 -29.76 8.80 27.36
C GLY A 13 -28.49 8.53 26.54
N LEU A 14 -28.71 8.21 25.26
CA LEU A 14 -27.76 8.16 24.15
C LEU A 14 -26.97 6.86 23.95
N ALA A 15 -27.70 5.78 23.65
CA ALA A 15 -27.25 4.88 22.60
C ALA A 15 -27.52 5.58 21.26
N VAL A 16 -26.53 6.32 20.76
CA VAL A 16 -26.53 6.79 19.37
C VAL A 16 -26.45 5.53 18.52
N ALA A 17 -27.60 5.09 18.01
CA ALA A 17 -27.63 4.18 16.89
C ALA A 17 -26.82 4.85 15.78
N ALA A 18 -25.64 4.30 15.50
CA ALA A 18 -24.87 4.63 14.31
C ALA A 18 -25.76 4.23 13.12
N CYS A 19 -26.57 5.18 12.65
CA CYS A 19 -27.30 5.03 11.41
C CYS A 19 -26.26 4.80 10.32
N ASP A 20 -26.44 3.68 9.63
CA ASP A 20 -25.71 3.27 8.44
C ASP A 20 -25.36 4.45 7.51
N GLU A 21 -24.09 4.86 7.48
CA GLU A 21 -23.51 5.63 6.36
C GLU A 21 -23.32 4.75 5.12
N ALA A 22 -24.28 3.87 4.85
CA ALA A 22 -24.32 3.05 3.67
C ALA A 22 -24.82 3.90 2.48
N GLY A 23 -24.04 4.87 1.99
CA GLY A 23 -24.52 5.66 0.84
C GLY A 23 -23.56 6.64 0.18
N SER A 24 -22.94 7.55 0.92
CA SER A 24 -22.47 8.81 0.33
C SER A 24 -21.05 8.80 -0.28
N GLY A 25 -20.28 7.73 -0.12
CA GLY A 25 -18.86 7.70 -0.53
C GLY A 25 -17.96 8.68 0.25
N GLU A 26 -18.50 9.32 1.30
CA GLU A 26 -17.78 10.31 2.11
C GLU A 26 -16.59 9.70 2.84
N ALA A 27 -16.75 8.50 3.40
CA ALA A 27 -15.66 7.73 3.98
C ALA A 27 -14.54 7.44 2.96
N ASP A 28 -14.87 7.15 1.70
CA ASP A 28 -13.87 6.94 0.64
C ASP A 28 -13.14 8.23 0.28
N GLN A 29 -13.85 9.37 0.28
CA GLN A 29 -13.24 10.69 0.07
C GLN A 29 -12.28 11.05 1.20
N GLU A 30 -12.66 10.79 2.46
CA GLU A 30 -11.78 11.02 3.60
C GLU A 30 -10.53 10.14 3.53
N ARG A 31 -10.69 8.86 3.21
CA ARG A 31 -9.56 7.95 2.99
C ARG A 31 -8.65 8.41 1.86
N LEU A 32 -9.23 8.96 0.78
CA LEU A 32 -8.47 9.55 -0.31
C LEU A 32 -7.66 10.76 0.15
N ARG A 33 -8.27 11.68 0.93
CA ARG A 33 -7.56 12.84 1.51
C ARG A 33 -6.41 12.42 2.40
N VAL A 34 -6.60 11.38 3.23
CA VAL A 34 -5.53 10.83 4.06
C VAL A 34 -4.36 10.36 3.19
N MET A 35 -4.60 9.58 2.13
CA MET A 35 -3.53 9.16 1.21
C MET A 35 -2.87 10.35 0.52
N GLN A 36 -3.64 11.35 0.07
CA GLN A 36 -3.12 12.57 -0.56
C GLN A 36 -2.29 13.44 0.40
N SER A 37 -2.51 13.31 1.70
CA SER A 37 -1.73 14.02 2.73
C SER A 37 -0.39 13.36 3.08
N GLU A 38 -0.09 12.19 2.52
CA GLU A 38 1.16 11.48 2.82
C GLU A 38 2.38 12.27 2.33
N PRO A 39 3.36 12.56 3.19
CA PRO A 39 4.53 13.36 2.82
C PRO A 39 5.33 12.79 1.65
N LEU A 40 5.25 11.48 1.42
CA LEU A 40 5.88 10.76 0.32
C LEU A 40 5.50 11.34 -1.06
N LEU A 41 4.30 11.88 -1.20
CA LEU A 41 3.80 12.45 -2.46
C LEU A 41 4.44 13.79 -2.80
N SER A 42 5.09 14.47 -1.85
CA SER A 42 5.79 15.74 -2.11
C SER A 42 6.99 15.57 -3.06
N ASN A 43 7.52 14.35 -3.18
CA ASN A 43 8.63 14.02 -4.07
C ASN A 43 8.15 13.52 -5.45
N ALA A 44 6.85 13.55 -5.73
CA ALA A 44 6.32 13.07 -7.00
C ALA A 44 6.74 13.97 -8.17
N ILE A 45 7.10 13.34 -9.28
CA ILE A 45 7.32 14.01 -10.56
C ILE A 45 5.95 14.13 -11.24
N GLY A 46 5.40 15.33 -11.18
CA GLY A 46 4.06 15.64 -11.70
C GLY A 46 2.95 15.40 -10.67
N ALA A 47 1.70 15.58 -11.11
CA ALA A 47 0.54 15.43 -10.24
C ALA A 47 0.21 13.94 -10.02
N PRO A 48 0.04 13.48 -8.75
CA PRO A 48 -0.46 12.14 -8.48
C PRO A 48 -1.87 11.92 -9.05
N VAL A 49 -2.13 10.70 -9.52
CA VAL A 49 -3.46 10.26 -9.95
C VAL A 49 -4.19 9.69 -8.74
N ALA A 50 -5.38 10.21 -8.42
CA ALA A 50 -6.11 9.87 -7.21
C ALA A 50 -7.56 9.50 -7.53
N VAL A 51 -8.03 8.38 -6.99
CA VAL A 51 -9.38 7.85 -7.21
C VAL A 51 -9.94 7.33 -5.89
N ALA A 52 -11.14 7.78 -5.50
CA ALA A 52 -11.84 7.26 -4.33
C ALA A 52 -12.32 5.82 -4.57
N GLY A 53 -12.43 5.02 -3.51
CA GLY A 53 -12.80 3.60 -3.65
C GLY A 53 -14.23 3.38 -4.15
N PHE A 54 -15.17 4.14 -3.61
CA PHE A 54 -16.55 4.15 -4.06
C PHE A 54 -17.03 5.57 -4.34
N THR A 55 -17.66 5.75 -5.49
CA THR A 55 -18.42 6.94 -5.88
C THR A 55 -19.82 6.50 -6.32
N GLU A 56 -20.83 7.32 -6.06
CA GLU A 56 -22.19 7.03 -6.53
C GLU A 56 -22.18 6.81 -8.07
N GLY A 57 -22.69 5.66 -8.53
CA GLY A 57 -22.66 5.27 -9.94
C GLY A 57 -21.43 4.46 -10.40
N SER A 58 -20.39 4.29 -9.58
CA SER A 58 -19.26 3.41 -9.90
C SER A 58 -19.47 2.00 -9.33
N LEU A 59 -19.91 1.07 -10.18
CA LEU A 59 -20.01 -0.35 -9.84
C LEU A 59 -19.09 -1.20 -10.75
N PRO A 60 -18.40 -2.23 -10.21
CA PRO A 60 -18.34 -2.59 -8.79
C PRO A 60 -17.46 -1.61 -7.97
N PRO A 61 -17.67 -1.51 -6.64
CA PRO A 61 -16.78 -0.74 -5.76
C PRO A 61 -15.35 -1.29 -5.83
N ARG A 62 -14.37 -0.38 -5.74
CA ARG A 62 -12.94 -0.70 -5.78
C ARG A 62 -12.25 -0.11 -4.56
N ARG A 63 -11.00 -0.49 -4.31
CA ARG A 63 -10.18 0.17 -3.32
C ARG A 63 -9.82 1.58 -3.78
N GLY A 64 -9.78 2.53 -2.85
CA GLY A 64 -9.28 3.87 -3.12
C GLY A 64 -7.80 3.79 -3.48
N ARG A 65 -7.34 4.67 -4.38
CA ARG A 65 -5.98 4.62 -4.93
C ARG A 65 -5.37 6.01 -5.09
N VAL A 66 -4.09 6.14 -4.75
CA VAL A 66 -3.23 7.26 -5.19
C VAL A 66 -1.98 6.70 -5.82
N GLN A 67 -1.73 7.06 -7.08
CA GLN A 67 -0.52 6.68 -7.82
C GLN A 67 0.35 7.90 -8.08
N ALA A 68 1.63 7.78 -7.79
CA ALA A 68 2.61 8.83 -8.06
C ALA A 68 3.88 8.24 -8.66
N LYS A 69 4.44 8.92 -9.65
CA LYS A 69 5.79 8.62 -10.15
C LYS A 69 6.79 9.38 -9.29
N LEU A 70 7.69 8.69 -8.60
CA LEU A 70 8.68 9.31 -7.72
C LEU A 70 10.01 9.58 -8.45
N PHE A 71 10.31 8.79 -9.47
CA PHE A 71 11.55 8.90 -10.24
C PHE A 71 11.36 8.39 -11.66
N GLU A 72 11.96 9.05 -12.64
CA GLU A 72 12.12 8.55 -13.99
C GLU A 72 13.29 9.24 -14.68
N GLN A 73 14.24 8.45 -15.19
CA GLN A 73 15.39 8.97 -15.90
C GLN A 73 16.01 7.91 -16.82
N ASN A 74 16.64 8.36 -17.91
CA ASN A 74 17.60 7.52 -18.63
C ASN A 74 18.89 7.40 -17.82
N ALA A 75 19.39 6.18 -17.65
CA ALA A 75 20.58 5.89 -16.86
C ALA A 75 21.44 4.81 -17.53
N ASN A 76 22.76 5.02 -17.53
CA ASN A 76 23.69 4.03 -18.08
C ASN A 76 23.67 2.72 -17.28
N ASP A 77 23.42 2.80 -15.98
CA ASP A 77 23.13 1.65 -15.11
C ASP A 77 21.73 1.81 -14.49
N ALA A 78 20.72 1.67 -15.34
CA ALA A 78 19.32 1.75 -14.92
C ALA A 78 18.92 0.71 -13.86
N PRO A 79 19.35 -0.56 -13.90
CA PRO A 79 19.08 -1.53 -12.84
C PRO A 79 19.54 -1.07 -11.45
N THR A 80 20.81 -0.69 -11.30
CA THR A 80 21.33 -0.22 -10.01
C THR A 80 20.66 1.09 -9.59
N THR A 81 20.41 1.99 -10.54
CA THR A 81 19.71 3.26 -10.27
C THR A 81 18.31 3.02 -9.71
N ALA A 82 17.54 2.12 -10.33
CA ALA A 82 16.20 1.76 -9.88
C ALA A 82 16.24 1.10 -8.49
N GLN A 83 17.18 0.18 -8.23
CA GLN A 83 17.36 -0.44 -6.90
C GLN A 83 17.56 0.62 -5.81
N LEU A 84 18.49 1.56 -6.03
CA LEU A 84 18.81 2.61 -5.07
C LEU A 84 17.62 3.57 -4.86
N LYS A 85 16.90 3.92 -5.92
CA LYS A 85 15.73 4.79 -5.81
C LYS A 85 14.54 4.10 -5.14
N THR A 86 14.37 2.79 -5.33
CA THR A 86 13.38 2.01 -4.56
C THR A 86 13.79 1.89 -3.10
N LEU A 87 15.09 1.74 -2.80
CA LEU A 87 15.60 1.79 -1.43
C LEU A 87 15.30 3.14 -0.76
N ASP A 88 15.52 4.26 -1.47
CA ASP A 88 15.19 5.61 -0.98
C ASP A 88 13.69 5.71 -0.65
N ALA A 89 12.81 5.24 -1.56
CA ALA A 89 11.36 5.22 -1.33
C ALA A 89 10.96 4.32 -0.15
N MET A 90 11.59 3.15 0.00
CA MET A 90 11.37 2.25 1.14
C MET A 90 11.76 2.90 2.47
N LYS A 91 12.90 3.60 2.52
CA LYS A 91 13.32 4.35 3.71
C LYS A 91 12.33 5.46 4.03
N ALA A 92 11.92 6.23 3.02
CA ALA A 92 10.92 7.27 3.21
C ALA A 92 9.59 6.70 3.76
N LEU A 93 9.15 5.53 3.31
CA LEU A 93 7.99 4.84 3.89
C LEU A 93 8.18 4.61 5.40
N ARG A 94 9.30 3.99 5.80
CA ARG A 94 9.63 3.74 7.21
C ARG A 94 9.66 5.03 8.03
N ASP A 95 10.32 6.06 7.51
CA ASP A 95 10.48 7.36 8.18
C ASP A 95 9.13 8.09 8.38
N ASN A 96 8.13 7.78 7.55
CA ASN A 96 6.78 8.34 7.63
C ASN A 96 5.77 7.42 8.36
N GLY A 97 6.29 6.50 9.18
CA GLY A 97 5.50 5.64 10.07
C GLY A 97 4.82 4.46 9.37
N TRP A 98 5.23 4.11 8.16
CA TRP A 98 4.77 2.90 7.49
C TRP A 98 5.56 1.68 7.96
N THR A 99 4.86 0.57 8.16
CA THR A 99 5.48 -0.72 8.44
C THR A 99 5.79 -1.43 7.13
N VAL A 100 7.04 -1.35 6.67
CA VAL A 100 7.51 -2.13 5.52
C VAL A 100 7.65 -3.59 5.96
N TYR A 101 6.88 -4.48 5.35
CA TYR A 101 6.75 -5.87 5.78
C TYR A 101 7.19 -6.89 4.72
N PHE A 102 7.30 -6.48 3.46
CA PHE A 102 7.74 -7.33 2.37
C PHE A 102 8.57 -6.55 1.36
N VAL A 103 9.66 -7.16 0.90
CA VAL A 103 10.53 -6.61 -0.15
C VAL A 103 10.89 -7.73 -1.13
N ALA A 104 10.90 -7.40 -2.41
CA ALA A 104 11.28 -8.31 -3.48
C ALA A 104 12.19 -7.63 -4.51
N CYS A 105 13.20 -8.34 -4.98
CA CYS A 105 14.05 -7.97 -6.10
C CYS A 105 14.02 -9.13 -7.11
N GLN A 106 13.66 -8.82 -8.35
CA GLN A 106 13.50 -9.80 -9.41
C GLN A 106 14.46 -9.44 -10.56
N PRO A 107 15.41 -10.33 -10.89
CA PRO A 107 16.19 -10.18 -12.12
C PRO A 107 15.27 -10.32 -13.35
N PRO A 108 15.74 -9.91 -14.53
CA PRO A 108 15.05 -10.19 -15.76
C PRO A 108 14.86 -11.70 -15.96
N LEU A 109 13.75 -12.08 -16.57
CA LEU A 109 13.52 -13.48 -16.98
C LEU A 109 14.55 -13.90 -18.02
N LYS A 110 15.03 -15.13 -17.93
CA LYS A 110 15.81 -15.71 -19.01
C LYS A 110 14.86 -16.20 -20.10
N PRO A 111 15.27 -16.19 -21.38
CA PRO A 111 14.48 -16.77 -22.45
C PRO A 111 14.07 -18.21 -22.12
N GLY A 112 12.76 -18.46 -22.12
CA GLY A 112 12.18 -19.77 -21.80
C GLY A 112 11.85 -20.01 -20.32
N ASP A 113 12.14 -19.06 -19.42
CA ASP A 113 11.65 -19.13 -18.04
C ASP A 113 10.11 -19.01 -18.04
N PRO A 114 9.40 -19.77 -17.19
CA PRO A 114 7.97 -19.62 -17.04
C PRO A 114 7.65 -18.23 -16.47
N VAL A 115 6.72 -17.52 -17.10
CA VAL A 115 6.21 -16.26 -16.58
C VAL A 115 5.45 -16.56 -15.28
N PRO A 116 5.84 -15.93 -14.15
CA PRO A 116 5.13 -16.15 -12.90
C PRO A 116 3.66 -15.69 -13.01
N PRO A 117 2.74 -16.35 -12.29
CA PRO A 117 1.36 -15.92 -12.20
C PRO A 117 1.24 -14.43 -11.80
N ARG A 118 0.30 -13.70 -12.43
CA ARG A 118 0.11 -12.25 -12.21
C ARG A 118 -0.47 -11.90 -10.83
N ASP A 119 -1.02 -12.89 -10.14
CA ASP A 119 -1.61 -12.78 -8.79
C ASP A 119 -0.55 -12.80 -7.67
N LEU A 120 0.73 -13.04 -7.98
CA LEU A 120 1.78 -13.00 -6.97
C LEU A 120 2.13 -11.56 -6.56
N ILE A 121 2.20 -11.33 -5.24
CA ILE A 121 2.71 -10.06 -4.68
C ILE A 121 4.19 -9.92 -5.04
N GLY A 122 4.50 -8.82 -5.69
CA GLY A 122 5.85 -8.52 -6.13
C GLY A 122 5.86 -7.72 -7.42
N PRO A 123 7.01 -7.12 -7.74
CA PRO A 123 7.20 -6.46 -9.02
C PRO A 123 7.21 -7.54 -10.12
N PHE A 124 6.50 -7.31 -11.24
CA PHE A 124 6.35 -8.31 -12.29
C PHE A 124 7.63 -8.41 -13.13
N PRO A 125 8.25 -9.60 -13.24
CA PRO A 125 9.48 -9.76 -13.99
C PRO A 125 9.23 -9.73 -15.50
N SER A 126 10.25 -9.34 -16.26
CA SER A 126 10.25 -9.24 -17.71
C SER A 126 11.63 -9.62 -18.22
N GLU A 127 11.75 -10.03 -19.48
CA GLU A 127 13.07 -10.27 -20.10
C GLU A 127 13.90 -8.98 -20.23
N GLU A 128 13.26 -7.80 -20.20
CA GLU A 128 13.90 -6.53 -20.53
C GLU A 128 14.35 -5.70 -19.33
N TRP A 129 13.93 -6.04 -18.11
CA TRP A 129 14.17 -5.18 -16.95
C TRP A 129 14.31 -5.93 -15.63
N TRP A 130 15.03 -5.30 -14.72
CA TRP A 130 14.98 -5.58 -13.30
C TRP A 130 13.73 -4.98 -12.67
N ALA A 131 13.16 -5.69 -11.70
CA ALA A 131 11.96 -5.27 -11.01
C ALA A 131 12.20 -5.31 -9.49
N PHE A 132 11.84 -4.23 -8.80
CA PHE A 132 12.05 -4.03 -7.37
C PHE A 132 10.74 -3.62 -6.71
N GLY A 133 10.46 -4.13 -5.51
CA GLY A 133 9.23 -3.81 -4.79
C GLY A 133 9.46 -3.74 -3.29
N ALA A 134 8.95 -2.69 -2.65
CA ALA A 134 8.84 -2.58 -1.20
C ALA A 134 7.38 -2.31 -0.83
N TYR A 135 6.87 -3.14 0.07
CA TYR A 135 5.45 -3.19 0.42
C TYR A 135 5.28 -2.89 1.90
N ALA A 136 4.33 -2.01 2.18
CA ALA A 136 4.11 -1.50 3.52
C ALA A 136 2.63 -1.34 3.84
N TYR A 137 2.32 -1.32 5.13
CA TYR A 137 1.02 -0.92 5.61
C TYR A 137 1.14 0.16 6.69
N LYS A 138 0.06 0.90 6.90
CA LYS A 138 -0.07 1.88 7.97
C LYS A 138 -1.51 1.86 8.46
N ILE A 139 -1.69 1.96 9.77
CA ILE A 139 -3.03 2.00 10.38
C ILE A 139 -3.23 3.40 10.93
N LYS A 140 -4.32 4.03 10.51
CA LYS A 140 -4.71 5.35 10.99
C LYS A 140 -6.20 5.36 11.22
N ASP A 141 -6.61 5.73 12.43
CA ASP A 141 -8.03 5.82 12.83
C ASP A 141 -8.84 4.55 12.55
N GLY A 142 -8.22 3.38 12.74
CA GLY A 142 -8.86 2.07 12.50
C GLY A 142 -8.97 1.68 11.01
N VAL A 143 -8.44 2.48 10.09
CA VAL A 143 -8.36 2.17 8.67
C VAL A 143 -6.94 1.74 8.32
N SER A 144 -6.82 0.62 7.60
CA SER A 144 -5.55 0.19 7.03
C SER A 144 -5.30 0.83 5.68
N TYR A 145 -4.11 1.37 5.51
CA TYR A 145 -3.59 1.86 4.25
C TYR A 145 -2.45 0.94 3.81
N TYR A 146 -2.33 0.77 2.51
CA TYR A 146 -1.27 -0.01 1.89
C TYR A 146 -0.43 0.90 0.99
N ALA A 147 0.86 0.61 0.93
CA ALA A 147 1.79 1.26 0.02
C ALA A 147 2.65 0.22 -0.70
N ALA A 148 2.88 0.44 -1.99
CA ALA A 148 3.84 -0.29 -2.79
C ALA A 148 4.76 0.70 -3.53
N ALA A 149 6.04 0.70 -3.18
CA ALA A 149 7.08 1.39 -3.94
C ALA A 149 7.70 0.40 -4.93
N ASN A 150 7.47 0.60 -6.22
CA ASN A 150 7.89 -0.30 -7.29
C ASN A 150 8.94 0.38 -8.16
N GLY A 151 10.12 -0.20 -8.27
CA GLY A 151 11.17 0.26 -9.19
C GLY A 151 11.34 -0.67 -10.36
N ASN A 152 11.60 -0.10 -11.53
CA ASN A 152 11.96 -0.85 -12.73
C ASN A 152 13.21 -0.25 -13.36
N GLY A 153 14.20 -1.08 -13.66
CA GLY A 153 15.43 -0.68 -14.33
C GLY A 153 15.62 -1.50 -15.61
N ARG A 154 15.43 -0.88 -16.77
CA ARG A 154 15.61 -1.55 -18.07
C ARG A 154 17.08 -1.90 -18.30
N LEU A 155 17.35 -3.06 -18.89
CA LEU A 155 18.71 -3.47 -19.26
C LEU A 155 19.36 -2.51 -20.26
N LYS A 156 18.55 -1.79 -21.03
CA LYS A 156 18.98 -0.73 -21.95
C LYS A 156 18.07 0.49 -21.75
N GLY A 157 18.51 1.48 -20.97
CA GLY A 157 17.88 2.80 -20.97
C GLY A 157 17.42 3.30 -19.60
N SER A 158 16.12 3.19 -19.31
CA SER A 158 15.49 3.96 -18.25
C SER A 158 15.32 3.23 -16.93
N ALA A 159 15.40 4.01 -15.86
CA ALA A 159 15.02 3.64 -14.51
C ALA A 159 13.80 4.46 -14.09
N ALA A 160 12.84 3.82 -13.43
CA ALA A 160 11.66 4.47 -12.90
C ALA A 160 11.31 3.92 -11.52
N VAL A 161 10.71 4.74 -10.66
CA VAL A 161 10.11 4.33 -9.39
C VAL A 161 8.75 4.96 -9.26
N ASP A 162 7.74 4.13 -9.01
CA ASP A 162 6.36 4.52 -8.78
C ASP A 162 5.95 4.15 -7.35
N LEU A 163 5.06 4.94 -6.78
CA LEU A 163 4.39 4.71 -5.50
C LEU A 163 2.90 4.49 -5.77
N ASP A 164 2.36 3.39 -5.26
CA ASP A 164 0.94 3.08 -5.24
C ASP A 164 0.46 3.04 -3.79
N LEU A 165 -0.45 3.93 -3.41
CA LEU A 165 -1.15 3.93 -2.13
C LEU A 165 -2.56 3.40 -2.34
N ARG A 166 -3.02 2.54 -1.44
CA ARG A 166 -4.37 1.98 -1.47
C ARG A 166 -5.04 2.07 -0.11
N ALA A 167 -6.37 2.23 -0.12
CA ALA A 167 -7.22 2.20 1.06
C ALA A 167 -8.46 1.34 0.79
N PRO A 168 -9.03 0.68 1.81
CA PRO A 168 -10.26 -0.08 1.67
C PRO A 168 -11.41 0.81 1.22
N SER A 169 -12.35 0.23 0.48
CA SER A 169 -13.62 0.87 0.16
C SER A 169 -14.54 0.97 1.37
N SER A 170 -15.44 1.95 1.42
CA SER A 170 -16.54 1.94 2.38
C SER A 170 -17.52 0.76 2.20
N LYS A 171 -17.44 0.07 1.06
CA LYS A 171 -18.25 -1.13 0.75
C LYS A 171 -17.57 -2.45 1.13
N GLU A 172 -16.34 -2.43 1.63
CA GLU A 172 -15.69 -3.62 2.18
C GLU A 172 -16.24 -3.95 3.56
N ALA A 173 -16.26 -5.25 3.93
CA ALA A 173 -16.78 -5.71 5.22
C ALA A 173 -15.98 -5.19 6.43
N GLY A 174 -14.73 -4.75 6.21
CA GLY A 174 -13.87 -4.17 7.23
C GLY A 174 -12.98 -3.07 6.67
N SER A 175 -12.58 -2.14 7.52
CA SER A 175 -11.61 -1.08 7.21
C SER A 175 -10.17 -1.45 7.53
N ASP A 176 -9.94 -2.59 8.17
CA ASP A 176 -8.60 -3.13 8.41
C ASP A 176 -8.39 -4.40 7.57
N LEU A 177 -7.62 -4.25 6.49
CA LEU A 177 -7.24 -5.31 5.56
C LEU A 177 -6.08 -6.16 6.07
N PHE A 178 -5.49 -5.78 7.20
CA PHE A 178 -4.38 -6.46 7.82
C PHE A 178 -4.75 -6.82 9.26
N ALA A 179 -5.74 -7.68 9.48
CA ALA A 179 -6.06 -8.15 10.83
C ALA A 179 -4.88 -8.93 11.44
N ASP A 180 -4.24 -9.79 10.65
CA ASP A 180 -3.05 -10.58 11.03
C ASP A 180 -1.77 -9.90 10.53
N ARG A 181 -1.50 -8.68 11.01
CA ARG A 181 -0.44 -7.81 10.50
C ARG A 181 0.92 -8.51 10.48
N PRO A 182 1.61 -8.52 9.33
CA PRO A 182 2.95 -9.06 9.26
C PRO A 182 3.91 -8.13 10.04
N PRO A 183 4.93 -8.67 10.71
CA PRO A 183 5.87 -7.85 11.44
C PRO A 183 6.69 -6.97 10.47
N ALA A 184 7.21 -5.86 11.00
CA ALA A 184 8.14 -5.02 10.26
C ALA A 184 9.38 -5.83 9.83
N LEU A 185 9.83 -5.60 8.60
CA LEU A 185 11.13 -6.10 8.14
C LEU A 185 12.25 -5.44 8.92
N ALA A 186 13.14 -6.26 9.48
CA ALA A 186 14.34 -5.78 10.14
C ALA A 186 15.22 -4.96 9.15
N PRO A 187 15.83 -3.85 9.60
CA PRO A 187 16.80 -3.13 8.80
C PRO A 187 17.95 -4.04 8.33
N GLY A 188 18.35 -3.89 7.08
CA GLY A 188 19.41 -4.70 6.46
C GLY A 188 18.99 -6.12 6.06
N ALA A 189 17.74 -6.53 6.30
CA ALA A 189 17.26 -7.86 5.94
C ALA A 189 16.78 -7.97 4.47
N SER A 190 16.72 -6.85 3.73
CA SER A 190 16.17 -6.83 2.38
C SER A 190 17.23 -6.80 1.27
N CYS A 191 16.87 -7.33 0.10
CA CYS A 191 17.72 -7.28 -1.10
C CYS A 191 17.95 -5.85 -1.64
N LEU A 192 17.14 -4.88 -1.23
CA LEU A 192 17.34 -3.47 -1.56
C LEU A 192 18.47 -2.85 -0.74
N GLU A 193 18.71 -3.37 0.47
CA GLU A 193 19.75 -2.89 1.38
C GLU A 193 21.11 -3.59 1.15
N ALA A 194 21.13 -4.61 0.28
CA ALA A 194 22.35 -5.32 -0.10
C ALA A 194 23.21 -4.48 -1.06
N ASN A 195 24.53 -4.69 -1.01
CA ASN A 195 25.45 -4.07 -1.96
C ASN A 195 25.34 -4.75 -3.34
N GLY A 196 24.64 -4.10 -4.26
CA GLY A 196 24.48 -4.54 -5.65
C GLY A 196 23.26 -5.42 -5.90
N LEU A 197 23.10 -5.80 -7.16
CA LEU A 197 21.96 -6.58 -7.64
C LEU A 197 22.10 -8.07 -7.26
N PRO A 198 21.06 -8.72 -6.71
CA PRO A 198 21.14 -10.13 -6.32
C PRO A 198 21.18 -11.04 -7.56
N ALA A 199 22.08 -12.02 -7.62
CA ALA A 199 22.20 -12.89 -8.81
C ALA A 199 20.94 -13.72 -9.15
N GLN A 200 19.99 -13.83 -8.23
CA GLN A 200 18.72 -14.54 -8.37
C GLN A 200 17.60 -13.72 -7.72
N ALA A 201 16.35 -14.11 -7.98
CA ALA A 201 15.20 -13.54 -7.29
C ALA A 201 15.39 -13.63 -5.76
N ALA A 202 15.21 -12.50 -5.09
CA ALA A 202 15.36 -12.40 -3.64
C ALA A 202 14.11 -11.77 -3.03
N LYS A 203 13.67 -12.33 -1.89
CA LYS A 203 12.50 -11.87 -1.16
C LYS A 203 12.82 -11.83 0.33
N ALA A 204 12.24 -10.88 1.04
CA ALA A 204 12.28 -10.80 2.50
C ALA A 204 10.88 -10.47 3.02
N GLY A 205 10.46 -11.16 4.08
CA GLY A 205 9.19 -10.89 4.75
C GLY A 205 8.03 -11.77 4.30
N VAL A 206 6.83 -11.43 4.76
CA VAL A 206 5.60 -12.17 4.48
C VAL A 206 4.89 -11.51 3.30
N ALA A 207 4.75 -12.23 2.20
CA ALA A 207 3.95 -11.75 1.08
C ALA A 207 2.46 -11.80 1.48
N LEU A 208 1.76 -10.66 1.41
CA LEU A 208 0.31 -10.60 1.66
C LEU A 208 -0.43 -10.09 0.44
N GLU A 209 -1.39 -10.88 -0.04
CA GLU A 209 -2.18 -10.55 -1.22
C GLU A 209 -3.27 -9.55 -0.84
N LEU A 210 -3.23 -8.38 -1.47
CA LEU A 210 -4.35 -7.45 -1.43
C LEU A 210 -5.05 -7.49 -2.79
N ASP A 211 -6.19 -8.16 -2.83
CA ASP A 211 -7.08 -8.15 -4.00
C ASP A 211 -7.37 -6.71 -4.45
N GLU A 212 -7.52 -6.50 -5.75
CA GLU A 212 -7.96 -5.22 -6.30
C GLU A 212 -9.46 -4.97 -6.01
N SER A 213 -10.23 -6.03 -5.78
CA SER A 213 -11.66 -5.95 -5.54
C SER A 213 -12.02 -5.73 -4.07
N ALA A 214 -13.04 -4.89 -3.84
CA ALA A 214 -13.67 -4.73 -2.52
C ALA A 214 -14.51 -5.95 -2.09
N GLY A 215 -14.61 -6.98 -2.95
CA GLY A 215 -15.37 -8.20 -2.70
C GLY A 215 -14.51 -9.41 -2.30
N GLY A 216 -13.19 -9.32 -2.42
CA GLY A 216 -12.27 -10.36 -2.00
C GLY A 216 -12.22 -10.42 -0.49
N THR A 217 -12.74 -11.51 0.11
CA THR A 217 -12.36 -11.88 1.47
C THR A 217 -10.84 -12.02 1.46
N GLY A 218 -10.12 -11.18 2.21
CA GLY A 218 -8.67 -11.28 2.35
C GLY A 218 -8.31 -12.69 2.82
N GLY A 219 -8.01 -13.56 1.86
CA GLY A 219 -7.72 -14.95 2.07
C GLY A 219 -6.22 -15.10 1.95
N HIS A 220 -5.58 -15.38 3.08
CA HIS A 220 -4.20 -15.83 3.10
C HIS A 220 -4.05 -17.03 2.16
N ARG A 221 -3.27 -16.89 1.09
CA ARG A 221 -2.76 -18.02 0.31
C ARG A 221 -1.24 -18.01 0.36
#